data_AF-L7LYN4-F1
#
_entry.id   AF-L7LYN4-F1
#
_cell.length_a   1.000
_cell.length_b   1.000
_cell.length_c   1.000
_cell.angle_alpha   90.00
_cell.angle_beta   90.00
_cell.angle_gamma   90.00
#
_symmetry.space_group_name_H-M   'P 1'
#
loop_
_entity.id
_entity.type
_entity.pdbx_description
1 polymer ?
#
loop_
_entity_poly.entity_id
_entity_poly.type
_entity_poly.pdbx_seq_one_letter_code
_entity_poly.pdbx_strand_id
1 'polypeptide(L)'
;MPKTSSRGFLNHVKKRLRNSAFSQIPRNVGSQKFRENHNSSSPEEYYRRTCFIPYLDDQRSALTERFTGHRAILGSLQLVLPNHTAHRSFESLQPAAEFYMADMEPTNLKVIKVEWEIWKQKWQATPPGEMPKYATQALKQCNTNLFPNISTVLKILATLPVTTAAGERSISTLKRLKAYLRNSSVEERLNGLALMSLYRESVNMSDVIARFTKKARRLAF
;
A
#
# COMPACT_ATOMS: atom_id res chain seq x y z
N MET A 1 37.04 17.63 26.71
CA MET A 1 35.65 18.12 26.78
C MET A 1 35.51 19.46 26.05
N PRO A 2 35.22 19.50 24.74
CA PRO A 2 34.98 20.76 24.02
C PRO A 2 33.48 20.96 23.76
N LYS A 3 32.84 21.83 24.55
CA LYS A 3 31.47 22.33 24.36
C LYS A 3 31.45 23.53 23.39
N THR A 4 31.58 23.34 22.08
CA THR A 4 31.50 24.50 21.14
C THR A 4 30.84 24.25 19.77
N SER A 5 30.29 23.06 19.47
CA SER A 5 29.73 22.78 18.12
C SER A 5 28.19 22.96 18.00
N SER A 6 27.44 22.86 19.11
CA SER A 6 25.97 22.84 19.04
C SER A 6 25.33 24.21 18.75
N ARG A 7 25.95 25.33 19.18
CA ARG A 7 25.44 26.70 18.92
C ARG A 7 25.59 27.10 17.45
N GLY A 8 26.67 26.68 16.79
CA GLY A 8 26.90 26.95 15.36
C GLY A 8 25.89 26.22 14.47
N PHE A 9 25.61 24.95 14.77
CA PHE A 9 24.61 24.15 14.05
C PHE A 9 23.19 24.71 14.22
N LEU A 10 22.81 25.06 15.46
CA LEU A 10 21.52 25.72 15.74
C LEU A 10 21.38 27.07 15.03
N ASN A 11 22.45 27.87 14.97
CA ASN A 11 22.43 29.14 14.26
C ASN A 11 22.35 28.94 12.74
N HIS A 12 23.00 27.92 12.18
CA HIS A 12 22.93 27.58 10.77
C HIS A 12 21.54 27.04 10.38
N VAL A 13 20.92 26.20 11.22
CA VAL A 13 19.54 25.73 11.05
C VAL A 13 18.55 26.90 11.16
N LYS A 14 18.72 27.81 12.13
CA LYS A 14 17.90 29.03 12.24
C LYS A 14 18.08 29.99 11.05
N LYS A 15 19.27 30.03 10.43
CA LYS A 15 19.54 30.84 9.23
C LYS A 15 18.92 30.21 7.97
N ARG A 16 18.94 28.88 7.86
CA ARG A 16 18.24 28.13 6.78
C ARG A 16 16.73 28.21 6.90
N LEU A 17 16.18 28.15 8.13
CA LEU A 17 14.76 28.34 8.36
C LEU A 17 14.33 29.76 7.99
N ARG A 18 15.10 30.80 8.39
CA ARG A 18 14.83 32.20 7.99
C ARG A 18 14.90 32.46 6.49
N ASN A 19 15.77 31.74 5.76
CA ASN A 19 15.88 31.84 4.31
C ASN A 19 15.01 30.82 3.56
N SER A 20 14.17 30.05 4.25
CA SER A 20 13.18 29.20 3.58
C SER A 20 12.07 30.09 3.03
N ALA A 21 11.62 29.80 1.80
CA ALA A 21 10.56 30.55 1.11
C ALA A 21 9.27 30.70 1.94
N PHE A 22 9.11 29.89 2.99
CA PHE A 22 8.00 29.88 3.93
C PHE A 22 8.07 30.93 5.04
N SER A 23 9.16 31.69 5.18
CA SER A 23 9.34 32.68 6.25
C SER A 23 8.75 34.06 5.98
N GLN A 24 8.28 34.33 4.76
CA GLN A 24 7.71 35.61 4.37
C GLN A 24 6.43 35.42 3.56
N ILE A 25 5.44 36.30 3.78
CA ILE A 25 4.23 36.36 2.96
C ILE A 25 4.64 36.88 1.57
N PRO A 26 4.27 36.20 0.48
CA PRO A 26 4.48 36.70 -0.87
C PRO A 26 3.84 38.08 -1.05
N ARG A 27 4.42 38.91 -1.93
CA ARG A 27 3.92 40.27 -2.17
C ARG A 27 2.46 40.23 -2.67
N ASN A 28 1.51 40.71 -1.85
CA ASN A 28 0.13 40.92 -2.26
C ASN A 28 0.07 42.16 -3.16
N VAL A 29 -0.44 42.00 -4.37
CA VAL A 29 -0.74 43.10 -5.31
C VAL A 29 -2.25 43.12 -5.55
N GLY A 30 -2.83 44.32 -5.72
CA GLY A 30 -4.28 44.52 -5.83
C GLY A 30 -4.96 43.80 -7.00
N SER A 31 -4.20 43.30 -7.97
CA SER A 31 -4.68 42.44 -9.05
C SER A 31 -3.75 41.23 -9.21
N GLN A 32 -4.26 40.04 -8.93
CA GLN A 32 -3.61 38.77 -9.22
C GLN A 32 -4.62 37.87 -9.94
N LYS A 33 -4.32 37.52 -11.20
CA LYS A 33 -5.21 36.68 -12.04
C LYS A 33 -5.06 35.18 -11.77
N PHE A 34 -3.93 34.75 -11.19
CA PHE A 34 -3.55 33.34 -11.08
C PHE A 34 -3.33 32.87 -9.63
N ARG A 35 -3.65 33.70 -8.62
CA ARG A 35 -3.44 33.38 -7.21
C ARG A 35 -4.49 34.05 -6.32
N GLU A 36 -4.93 33.33 -5.30
CA GLU A 36 -5.85 33.85 -4.31
C GLU A 36 -5.13 34.73 -3.27
N ASN A 37 -5.61 35.98 -3.13
CA ASN A 37 -5.13 36.96 -2.16
C ASN A 37 -5.82 36.76 -0.80
N HIS A 38 -5.44 35.74 -0.06
CA HIS A 38 -5.96 35.58 1.30
C HIS A 38 -5.30 36.59 2.24
N ASN A 39 -6.12 37.40 2.92
CA ASN A 39 -5.66 38.23 4.03
C ASN A 39 -5.18 37.31 5.16
N SER A 40 -3.95 37.50 5.60
CA SER A 40 -3.35 36.72 6.68
C SER A 40 -2.37 37.57 7.47
N SER A 41 -2.36 37.35 8.78
CA SER A 41 -1.58 38.09 9.76
C SER A 41 -0.16 37.53 9.90
N SER A 42 0.06 36.29 9.46
CA SER A 42 1.35 35.59 9.56
C SER A 42 1.67 34.78 8.29
N PRO A 43 2.97 34.61 7.95
CA PRO A 43 3.38 33.72 6.86
C PRO A 43 2.84 32.29 7.01
N GLU A 44 2.77 31.78 8.24
CA GLU A 44 2.24 30.45 8.53
C GLU A 44 0.76 30.32 8.14
N GLU A 45 -0.06 31.30 8.54
CA GLU A 45 -1.49 31.33 8.21
C GLU A 45 -1.72 31.45 6.70
N TYR A 46 -0.89 32.22 6.00
CA TYR A 46 -0.89 32.33 4.55
C TYR A 46 -0.63 30.98 3.87
N TYR A 47 0.50 30.33 4.17
CA TYR A 47 0.87 29.05 3.55
C TYR A 47 -0.07 27.91 3.95
N ARG A 48 -0.64 27.96 5.16
CA ARG A 48 -1.69 27.04 5.58
C ARG A 48 -2.91 27.12 4.67
N ARG A 49 -3.37 28.34 4.35
CA ARG A 49 -4.54 28.57 3.49
C ARG A 49 -4.26 28.31 2.01
N THR A 50 -3.13 28.79 1.49
CA THR A 50 -2.85 28.73 0.03
C THR A 50 -2.26 27.40 -0.42
N CYS A 51 -1.52 26.69 0.43
CA CYS A 51 -0.81 25.48 0.03
C CYS A 51 -1.28 24.25 0.80
N PHE A 52 -1.29 24.31 2.13
CA PHE A 52 -1.51 23.12 2.94
C PHE A 52 -2.96 22.60 2.85
N ILE A 53 -3.96 23.48 3.00
CA ILE A 53 -5.37 23.09 2.90
C ILE A 53 -5.70 22.57 1.48
N PRO A 54 -5.39 23.30 0.39
CA PRO A 54 -5.64 22.79 -0.97
C PRO A 54 -4.92 21.48 -1.27
N TYR A 55 -3.70 21.31 -0.76
CA TYR A 55 -2.99 20.03 -0.90
C TYR A 55 -3.70 18.90 -0.16
N LEU A 56 -4.17 19.12 1.08
CA LEU A 56 -4.93 18.12 1.82
C LEU A 56 -6.27 17.81 1.16
N ASP A 57 -6.95 18.81 0.62
CA ASP A 57 -8.21 18.64 -0.11
C ASP A 57 -7.99 17.86 -1.41
N ASP A 58 -6.91 18.14 -2.14
CA ASP A 58 -6.50 17.37 -3.33
C ASP A 58 -6.20 15.91 -2.97
N GLN A 59 -5.40 15.66 -1.93
CA GLN A 59 -5.13 14.29 -1.46
C GLN A 59 -6.41 13.58 -1.02
N ARG A 60 -7.32 14.27 -0.32
CA ARG A 60 -8.62 13.73 0.08
C ARG A 60 -9.48 13.42 -1.14
N SER A 61 -9.52 14.32 -2.13
CA SER A 61 -10.27 14.15 -3.36
C SER A 61 -9.75 12.94 -4.14
N ALA A 62 -8.44 12.86 -4.35
CA ALA A 62 -7.78 11.75 -5.03
C ALA A 62 -8.03 10.41 -4.33
N LEU A 63 -7.97 10.37 -3.00
CA LEU A 63 -8.34 9.17 -2.23
C LEU A 63 -9.83 8.83 -2.38
N THR A 64 -10.69 9.84 -2.34
CA THR A 64 -12.14 9.64 -2.46
C THR A 64 -12.47 9.09 -3.85
N GLU A 65 -12.00 9.73 -4.92
CA GLU A 65 -12.20 9.29 -6.31
C GLU A 65 -11.67 7.87 -6.55
N ARG A 66 -10.47 7.57 -6.01
CA ARG A 66 -9.86 6.24 -6.18
C ARG A 66 -10.64 5.12 -5.49
N PHE A 67 -11.23 5.37 -4.32
CA PHE A 67 -11.85 4.32 -3.50
C PHE A 67 -13.39 4.30 -3.55
N THR A 68 -14.06 5.34 -4.06
CA THR A 68 -15.54 5.37 -4.16
C THR A 68 -16.07 4.27 -5.07
N GLY A 69 -15.50 4.10 -6.27
CA GLY A 69 -15.94 3.09 -7.24
C GLY A 69 -15.80 1.66 -6.74
N HIS A 70 -14.74 1.39 -5.95
CA HIS A 70 -14.48 0.05 -5.42
C HIS A 70 -15.06 -0.18 -4.03
N ARG A 71 -15.63 0.83 -3.36
CA ARG A 71 -16.14 0.71 -1.99
C ARG A 71 -17.23 -0.36 -1.87
N ALA A 72 -18.15 -0.39 -2.82
CA ALA A 72 -19.23 -1.37 -2.83
C ALA A 72 -18.69 -2.80 -3.02
N ILE A 73 -17.76 -2.98 -3.96
CA ILE A 73 -17.12 -4.28 -4.27
C ILE A 73 -16.24 -4.76 -3.11
N LEU A 74 -15.42 -3.88 -2.53
CA LEU A 74 -14.57 -4.22 -1.37
C LEU A 74 -15.43 -4.54 -0.15
N GLY A 75 -16.53 -3.79 0.05
CA GLY A 75 -17.50 -4.05 1.09
C GLY A 75 -18.16 -5.42 0.92
N SER A 76 -18.54 -5.79 -0.31
CA SER A 76 -19.14 -7.11 -0.59
C SER A 76 -18.12 -8.25 -0.48
N LEU A 77 -16.85 -8.06 -0.89
CA LEU A 77 -15.77 -9.04 -0.71
C LEU A 77 -15.50 -9.35 0.77
N GLN A 78 -15.55 -8.34 1.65
CA GLN A 78 -15.34 -8.53 3.09
C GLN A 78 -16.41 -9.43 3.73
N LEU A 79 -17.59 -9.55 3.11
CA LEU A 79 -18.69 -10.38 3.60
C LEU A 79 -18.41 -11.88 3.50
N VAL A 80 -17.34 -12.30 2.81
CA VAL A 80 -16.92 -13.71 2.76
C VAL A 80 -16.23 -14.14 4.06
N LEU A 81 -15.74 -13.18 4.86
CA LEU A 81 -15.13 -13.46 6.16
C LEU A 81 -16.20 -13.89 7.19
N PRO A 82 -15.95 -14.94 7.97
CA PRO A 82 -16.92 -15.49 8.93
C PRO A 82 -17.53 -14.49 9.92
N ASN A 83 -16.76 -13.48 10.32
CA ASN A 83 -17.25 -12.39 11.19
C ASN A 83 -18.41 -11.58 10.57
N HIS A 84 -18.53 -11.56 9.25
CA HIS A 84 -19.52 -10.78 8.51
C HIS A 84 -20.54 -11.63 7.76
N THR A 85 -20.28 -12.93 7.57
CA THR A 85 -21.19 -13.86 6.86
C THR A 85 -22.46 -14.19 7.67
N ALA A 86 -22.36 -14.27 9.00
CA ALA A 86 -23.39 -14.86 9.86
C ALA A 86 -24.77 -14.18 9.76
N HIS A 87 -24.83 -12.88 9.46
CA HIS A 87 -26.06 -12.08 9.51
C HIS A 87 -26.49 -11.43 8.18
N ARG A 88 -25.78 -11.68 7.08
CA ARG A 88 -26.10 -11.07 5.77
C ARG A 88 -26.82 -12.04 4.83
N SER A 89 -27.38 -11.54 3.73
CA SER A 89 -27.95 -12.30 2.61
C SER A 89 -26.98 -12.31 1.42
N PHE A 90 -27.15 -13.28 0.51
CA PHE A 90 -26.32 -13.38 -0.70
C PHE A 90 -26.38 -12.13 -1.61
N GLU A 91 -27.49 -11.38 -1.58
CA GLU A 91 -27.64 -10.13 -2.34
C GLU A 91 -26.55 -9.10 -2.01
N SER A 92 -26.01 -9.16 -0.78
CA SER A 92 -24.90 -8.29 -0.39
C SER A 92 -23.56 -8.70 -1.01
N LEU A 93 -23.39 -9.97 -1.42
CA LEU A 93 -22.19 -10.48 -2.08
C LEU A 93 -22.26 -10.36 -3.62
N GLN A 94 -23.47 -10.26 -4.17
CA GLN A 94 -23.73 -10.22 -5.61
C GLN A 94 -22.83 -9.24 -6.39
N PRO A 95 -22.57 -7.99 -5.93
CA PRO A 95 -21.69 -7.07 -6.66
C PRO A 95 -20.24 -7.57 -6.81
N ALA A 96 -19.72 -8.31 -5.83
CA ALA A 96 -18.39 -8.90 -5.93
C ALA A 96 -18.39 -10.18 -6.78
N ALA A 97 -19.44 -11.00 -6.66
CA ALA A 97 -19.59 -12.22 -7.45
C ALA A 97 -19.71 -11.91 -8.95
N GLU A 98 -20.43 -10.85 -9.31
CA GLU A 98 -20.54 -10.37 -10.70
C GLU A 98 -19.24 -9.76 -11.20
N PHE A 99 -18.56 -8.96 -10.38
CA PHE A 99 -17.31 -8.31 -10.78
C PHE A 99 -16.16 -9.31 -11.02
N TYR A 100 -16.04 -10.35 -10.18
CA TYR A 100 -14.99 -11.38 -10.29
C TYR A 100 -15.49 -12.68 -10.94
N MET A 101 -16.62 -12.64 -11.66
CA MET A 101 -17.22 -13.83 -12.25
C MET A 101 -16.28 -14.54 -13.24
N ALA A 102 -15.44 -13.77 -13.93
CA ALA A 102 -14.44 -14.28 -14.87
C ALA A 102 -13.33 -15.10 -14.20
N ASP A 103 -13.07 -14.88 -12.91
CA ASP A 103 -12.06 -15.61 -12.15
C ASP A 103 -12.64 -16.87 -11.46
N MET A 104 -13.96 -17.10 -11.57
CA MET A 104 -14.69 -18.17 -10.88
C MET A 104 -15.11 -19.30 -11.82
N GLU A 105 -15.01 -20.54 -11.33
CA GLU A 105 -15.43 -21.76 -12.03
C GLU A 105 -16.29 -22.65 -11.11
N PRO A 106 -17.52 -23.03 -11.50
CA PRO A 106 -18.24 -22.63 -12.72
C PRO A 106 -18.82 -21.21 -12.63
N THR A 107 -18.87 -20.53 -13.77
CA THR A 107 -19.38 -19.15 -13.97
C THR A 107 -20.91 -19.07 -13.85
N ASN A 108 -21.46 -19.47 -12.70
CA ASN A 108 -22.90 -19.49 -12.45
C ASN A 108 -23.23 -18.92 -11.07
N LEU A 109 -23.95 -17.78 -11.07
CA LEU A 109 -24.36 -17.09 -9.85
C LEU A 109 -25.19 -17.99 -8.91
N LYS A 110 -25.96 -18.94 -9.45
CA LYS A 110 -26.73 -19.90 -8.63
C LYS A 110 -25.81 -20.85 -7.85
N VAL A 111 -24.72 -21.30 -8.46
CA VAL A 111 -23.74 -22.18 -7.81
C VAL A 111 -23.01 -21.41 -6.70
N ILE A 112 -22.58 -20.19 -6.99
CA ILE A 112 -21.94 -19.30 -6.02
C ILE A 112 -22.89 -19.01 -4.84
N LYS A 113 -24.18 -18.79 -5.11
CA LYS A 113 -25.20 -18.59 -4.07
C LYS A 113 -25.33 -19.79 -3.14
N VAL A 114 -25.44 -21.00 -3.70
CA VAL A 114 -25.55 -22.23 -2.91
C VAL A 114 -24.28 -22.45 -2.08
N GLU A 115 -23.11 -22.30 -2.69
CA GLU A 115 -21.82 -22.44 -2.02
C GLU A 115 -21.69 -21.46 -0.84
N TRP A 116 -22.13 -20.21 -1.04
CA TRP A 116 -22.15 -19.18 0.00
C TRP A 116 -23.10 -19.51 1.16
N GLU A 117 -24.30 -20.03 0.89
CA GLU A 117 -25.24 -20.44 1.95
C GLU A 117 -24.65 -21.59 2.79
N ILE A 118 -24.01 -22.58 2.14
CA ILE A 118 -23.35 -23.69 2.84
C ILE A 118 -22.18 -23.17 3.68
N TRP A 119 -21.39 -22.24 3.13
CA TRP A 119 -20.31 -21.59 3.88
C TRP A 119 -20.81 -20.83 5.09
N LYS A 120 -21.89 -20.06 4.94
CA LYS A 120 -22.55 -19.36 6.04
C LYS A 120 -23.01 -20.34 7.13
N GLN A 121 -23.68 -21.43 6.74
CA GLN A 121 -24.11 -22.47 7.67
C GLN A 121 -22.95 -23.13 8.41
N LYS A 122 -21.84 -23.42 7.73
CA LYS A 122 -20.62 -23.97 8.34
C LYS A 122 -20.11 -23.09 9.48
N TRP A 123 -20.06 -21.77 9.28
CA TRP A 123 -19.56 -20.84 10.30
C TRP A 123 -20.58 -20.54 11.40
N GLN A 124 -21.88 -20.60 11.11
CA GLN A 124 -22.93 -20.52 12.12
C GLN A 124 -22.93 -21.74 13.07
N ALA A 125 -22.55 -22.92 12.57
CA ALA A 125 -22.43 -24.13 13.37
C ALA A 125 -21.13 -24.19 14.21
N THR A 126 -20.16 -23.33 13.90
CA THR A 126 -18.84 -23.30 14.57
C THR A 126 -18.86 -22.32 15.75
N PRO A 127 -18.31 -22.67 16.93
CA PRO A 127 -18.25 -21.75 18.06
C PRO A 127 -17.41 -20.50 17.74
N PRO A 128 -17.73 -19.34 18.33
CA PRO A 128 -17.11 -18.05 17.98
C PRO A 128 -15.61 -17.96 18.24
N GLY A 129 -15.03 -18.88 19.02
CA GLY A 129 -13.59 -18.95 19.29
C GLY A 129 -12.76 -19.47 18.12
N GLU A 130 -13.33 -20.26 17.22
CA GLU A 130 -12.62 -20.87 16.08
C GLU A 130 -12.82 -20.11 14.76
N MET A 131 -13.63 -19.05 14.77
CA MET A 131 -13.90 -18.26 13.58
C MET A 131 -12.68 -17.44 13.14
N PRO A 132 -12.24 -17.57 11.88
CA PRO A 132 -11.09 -16.85 11.37
C PRO A 132 -11.41 -15.36 11.21
N LYS A 133 -10.53 -14.51 11.76
CA LYS A 133 -10.67 -13.05 11.68
C LYS A 133 -10.11 -12.46 10.39
N TYR A 134 -9.16 -13.16 9.77
CA TYR A 134 -8.42 -12.70 8.61
C TYR A 134 -8.64 -13.61 7.40
N ALA A 135 -8.61 -13.04 6.19
CA ALA A 135 -8.75 -13.79 4.94
C ALA A 135 -7.75 -14.93 4.82
N THR A 136 -6.51 -14.73 5.29
CA THR A 136 -5.46 -15.75 5.28
C THR A 136 -5.75 -16.93 6.20
N GLN A 137 -6.41 -16.71 7.34
CA GLN A 137 -6.85 -17.78 8.23
C GLN A 137 -8.06 -18.51 7.65
N ALA A 138 -9.01 -17.77 7.09
CA ALA A 138 -10.18 -18.34 6.41
C ALA A 138 -9.76 -19.22 5.22
N LEU A 139 -8.74 -18.80 4.46
CA LEU A 139 -8.16 -19.60 3.38
C LEU A 139 -7.57 -20.94 3.87
N LYS A 140 -6.90 -20.96 5.02
CA LYS A 140 -6.33 -22.20 5.58
C LYS A 140 -7.40 -23.21 6.01
N GLN A 141 -8.55 -22.73 6.45
CA GLN A 141 -9.69 -23.55 6.92
C GLN A 141 -10.72 -23.81 5.80
N CYS A 142 -10.52 -23.22 4.62
CA CYS A 142 -11.35 -23.42 3.46
C CYS A 142 -10.90 -24.68 2.72
N ASN A 143 -11.82 -25.62 2.50
CA ASN A 143 -11.56 -26.78 1.67
C ASN A 143 -11.87 -26.41 0.21
N THR A 144 -10.83 -26.32 -0.62
CA THR A 144 -10.94 -25.90 -2.04
C THR A 144 -11.84 -26.82 -2.86
N ASN A 145 -11.99 -28.10 -2.49
CA ASN A 145 -12.85 -29.05 -3.21
C ASN A 145 -14.35 -28.82 -2.92
N LEU A 146 -14.68 -28.37 -1.71
CA LEU A 146 -16.06 -28.09 -1.29
C LEU A 146 -16.46 -26.65 -1.63
N PHE A 147 -15.50 -25.72 -1.58
CA PHE A 147 -15.73 -24.30 -1.71
C PHE A 147 -14.75 -23.65 -2.71
N PRO A 148 -14.80 -24.02 -4.01
CA PRO A 148 -13.86 -23.51 -5.01
C PRO A 148 -14.01 -22.00 -5.25
N ASN A 149 -15.23 -21.48 -5.37
CA ASN A 149 -15.46 -20.05 -5.66
C ASN A 149 -15.15 -19.18 -4.45
N ILE A 150 -15.53 -19.63 -3.26
CA ILE A 150 -15.22 -18.91 -2.02
C ILE A 150 -13.72 -18.90 -1.76
N SER A 151 -13.01 -20.00 -2.06
CA SER A 151 -11.55 -20.03 -2.03
C SER A 151 -10.96 -18.98 -2.98
N THR A 152 -11.46 -18.86 -4.21
CA THR A 152 -11.01 -17.83 -5.14
C THR A 152 -11.28 -16.42 -4.63
N VAL A 153 -12.48 -16.14 -4.12
CA VAL A 153 -12.82 -14.83 -3.56
C VAL A 153 -11.95 -14.49 -2.34
N LEU A 154 -11.68 -15.47 -1.47
CA LEU A 154 -10.78 -15.30 -0.34
C LEU A 154 -9.33 -15.07 -0.78
N LYS A 155 -8.87 -15.70 -1.87
CA LYS A 155 -7.55 -15.44 -2.45
C LYS A 155 -7.47 -14.02 -2.99
N ILE A 156 -8.47 -13.57 -3.73
CA ILE A 156 -8.58 -12.19 -4.21
C ILE A 156 -8.55 -11.22 -3.02
N LEU A 157 -9.33 -11.47 -1.98
CA LEU A 157 -9.32 -10.65 -0.77
C LEU A 157 -7.95 -10.61 -0.08
N ALA A 158 -7.21 -11.72 -0.09
CA ALA A 158 -5.88 -11.81 0.50
C ALA A 158 -4.78 -11.16 -0.37
N THR A 159 -4.96 -11.09 -1.68
CA THR A 159 -4.00 -10.48 -2.62
C THR A 159 -4.27 -9.00 -2.88
N LEU A 160 -5.49 -8.53 -2.61
CA LEU A 160 -5.79 -7.10 -2.63
C LEU A 160 -4.86 -6.37 -1.66
N PRO A 161 -4.15 -5.32 -2.11
CA PRO A 161 -3.25 -4.55 -1.27
C PRO A 161 -4.07 -3.70 -0.29
N VAL A 162 -4.61 -4.33 0.75
CA VAL A 162 -5.25 -3.62 1.88
C VAL A 162 -4.21 -2.89 2.72
N THR A 163 -2.92 -3.22 2.55
CA THR A 163 -1.81 -2.47 3.13
C THR A 163 -0.74 -2.19 2.08
N THR A 164 -0.50 -0.91 1.79
CA THR A 164 0.63 -0.43 0.98
C THR A 164 1.99 -0.72 1.63
N ALA A 165 2.02 -1.26 2.84
CA ALA A 165 3.22 -1.48 3.64
C ALA A 165 4.28 -2.39 2.97
N ALA A 166 3.86 -3.40 2.20
CA ALA A 166 4.80 -4.26 1.47
C ALA A 166 5.53 -3.49 0.34
N GLY A 167 4.80 -2.64 -0.39
CA GLY A 167 5.35 -1.74 -1.39
C GLY A 167 6.21 -0.64 -0.77
N GLU A 168 5.84 -0.11 0.40
CA GLU A 168 6.63 0.90 1.11
C GLU A 168 7.97 0.35 1.60
N ARG A 169 8.03 -0.92 2.02
CA ARG A 169 9.29 -1.59 2.38
C ARG A 169 10.20 -1.76 1.15
N SER A 170 9.68 -2.18 0.00
CA SER A 170 10.48 -2.30 -1.23
C SER A 170 10.91 -0.93 -1.78
N ILE A 171 10.05 0.08 -1.70
CA ILE A 171 10.37 1.46 -2.12
C ILE A 171 11.41 2.10 -1.17
N SER A 172 11.31 1.88 0.14
CA SER A 172 12.27 2.42 1.11
C SER A 172 13.63 1.73 1.04
N THR A 173 13.66 0.41 0.81
CA THR A 173 14.91 -0.32 0.55
C THR A 173 15.56 0.14 -0.75
N LEU A 174 14.77 0.33 -1.82
CA LEU A 174 15.27 0.88 -3.08
C LEU A 174 15.83 2.30 -2.92
N LYS A 175 15.13 3.19 -2.20
CA LYS A 175 15.62 4.53 -1.86
C LYS A 175 16.95 4.47 -1.09
N ARG A 176 17.07 3.56 -0.13
CA ARG A 176 18.32 3.34 0.64
C ARG A 176 19.44 2.82 -0.25
N LEU A 177 19.17 1.85 -1.13
CA LEU A 177 20.15 1.32 -2.09
C LEU A 177 20.63 2.42 -3.04
N LYS A 178 19.72 3.22 -3.59
CA LYS A 178 20.05 4.33 -4.50
C LYS A 178 20.85 5.43 -3.79
N ALA A 179 20.49 5.78 -2.56
CA ALA A 179 21.22 6.75 -1.75
C ALA A 179 22.63 6.25 -1.35
N TYR A 180 22.75 4.96 -1.01
CA TYR A 180 24.03 4.33 -0.68
C TYR A 180 24.96 4.26 -1.90
N LEU A 181 24.41 3.97 -3.08
CA LEU A 181 25.21 3.77 -4.28
C LEU A 181 25.69 5.06 -4.94
N ARG A 182 25.00 6.21 -4.73
CA ARG A 182 25.24 7.64 -5.13
C ARG A 182 25.80 7.95 -6.52
N ASN A 183 26.57 7.06 -7.12
CA ASN A 183 26.98 6.96 -8.50
C ASN A 183 25.81 6.47 -9.35
N SER A 184 25.67 7.03 -10.55
CA SER A 184 24.75 6.56 -11.59
C SER A 184 24.89 5.05 -11.80
N SER A 185 23.96 4.26 -11.28
CA SER A 185 23.86 2.84 -11.54
C SER A 185 22.88 2.63 -12.69
N VAL A 186 23.30 1.89 -13.72
CA VAL A 186 22.41 1.40 -14.78
C VAL A 186 21.24 0.62 -14.15
N GLU A 187 20.04 0.82 -14.68
CA GLU A 187 18.77 0.31 -14.13
C GLU A 187 18.80 -1.19 -13.82
N GLU A 188 19.43 -1.99 -14.69
CA GLU A 188 19.59 -3.43 -14.49
C GLU A 188 20.34 -3.80 -13.20
N ARG A 189 21.43 -3.09 -12.89
CA ARG A 189 22.21 -3.35 -11.67
C ARG A 189 21.41 -3.00 -10.42
N LEU A 190 20.65 -1.90 -10.47
CA LEU A 190 19.81 -1.48 -9.36
C LEU A 190 18.68 -2.48 -9.11
N ASN A 191 18.02 -2.94 -10.18
CA ASN A 191 16.94 -3.93 -10.09
C ASN A 191 17.46 -5.27 -9.54
N GLY A 192 18.62 -5.73 -10.01
CA GLY A 192 19.27 -6.93 -9.48
C GLY A 192 19.58 -6.83 -7.97
N LEU A 193 20.15 -5.70 -7.53
CA LEU A 193 20.46 -5.48 -6.11
C LEU A 193 19.19 -5.36 -5.24
N ALA A 194 18.16 -4.69 -5.75
CA ALA A 194 16.87 -4.57 -5.06
C ALA A 194 16.24 -5.95 -4.84
N LEU A 195 16.21 -6.80 -5.88
CA LEU A 195 15.73 -8.18 -5.79
C LEU A 195 16.54 -9.00 -4.78
N MET A 196 17.87 -8.91 -4.79
CA MET A 196 18.70 -9.61 -3.80
C MET A 196 18.43 -9.13 -2.37
N SER A 197 18.16 -7.84 -2.18
CA SER A 197 17.84 -7.30 -0.85
C SER A 197 16.46 -7.72 -0.33
N LEU A 198 15.47 -7.86 -1.23
CA LEU A 198 14.10 -8.27 -0.89
C LEU A 198 14.00 -9.77 -0.61
N TYR A 199 14.66 -10.57 -1.42
CA TYR A 199 14.63 -12.03 -1.36
C TYR A 199 15.85 -12.62 -0.63
N ARG A 200 16.50 -11.84 0.23
CA ARG A 200 17.73 -12.25 0.93
C ARG A 200 17.57 -13.56 1.70
N GLU A 201 16.38 -13.80 2.26
CA GLU A 201 16.07 -14.99 3.07
C GLU A 201 15.76 -16.23 2.22
N SER A 202 15.37 -16.06 0.94
CA SER A 202 15.03 -17.17 0.04
C SER A 202 16.15 -17.53 -0.93
N VAL A 203 17.30 -16.87 -0.88
CA VAL A 203 18.47 -17.15 -1.73
C VAL A 203 19.50 -17.98 -0.96
N ASN A 204 19.79 -19.18 -1.47
CA ASN A 204 20.84 -20.02 -0.91
C ASN A 204 22.24 -19.51 -1.32
N MET A 205 23.03 -19.07 -0.34
CA MET A 205 24.35 -18.49 -0.56
C MET A 205 25.33 -19.46 -1.24
N SER A 206 25.22 -20.77 -0.96
CA SER A 206 26.09 -21.79 -1.55
C SER A 206 25.95 -21.84 -3.08
N ASP A 207 24.71 -21.73 -3.57
CA ASP A 207 24.40 -21.83 -4.99
C ASP A 207 24.85 -20.58 -5.74
N VAL A 208 24.78 -19.42 -5.08
CA VAL A 208 25.29 -18.15 -5.62
C VAL A 208 26.82 -18.23 -5.77
N ILE A 209 27.53 -18.73 -4.75
CA ILE A 209 28.99 -18.90 -4.81
C ILE A 209 29.37 -19.88 -5.90
N ALA A 210 28.71 -21.03 -6.00
CA ALA A 210 28.97 -22.04 -7.03
C ALA A 210 28.70 -21.52 -8.46
N ARG A 211 27.71 -20.64 -8.65
CA ARG A 211 27.50 -19.96 -9.94
C ARG A 211 28.56 -18.91 -10.22
N PHE A 212 29.03 -18.20 -9.20
CA PHE A 212 30.06 -17.17 -9.35
C PHE A 212 31.43 -17.77 -9.69
N THR A 213 31.78 -18.92 -9.12
CA THR A 213 33.03 -19.63 -9.42
C THR A 213 33.06 -20.19 -10.84
N LYS A 214 31.90 -20.56 -11.41
CA LYS A 214 31.79 -20.99 -12.81
C LYS A 214 32.01 -19.87 -13.84
N LYS A 215 31.87 -18.61 -13.44
CA LYS A 215 32.06 -17.47 -14.35
C LYS A 215 33.52 -17.02 -14.30
N ALA A 216 34.22 -17.08 -15.43
CA ALA A 216 35.62 -16.67 -15.51
C ALA A 216 35.81 -15.24 -14.99
N ARG A 217 36.81 -15.05 -14.11
CA ARG A 217 37.17 -13.73 -13.57
C ARG A 217 37.59 -12.81 -14.72
N ARG A 218 36.96 -11.63 -14.80
CA ARG A 218 37.43 -10.52 -15.66
C ARG A 218 38.58 -9.78 -14.99
N LEU A 219 39.68 -10.47 -14.73
CA LEU A 219 40.94 -9.84 -14.34
C LEU A 219 41.96 -10.26 -15.41
N ALA A 220 42.27 -9.35 -16.32
CA ALA A 220 43.49 -9.45 -17.10
C ALA A 220 44.63 -9.12 -16.13
N PHE A 221 45.49 -10.12 -15.89
CA PHE A 221 46.79 -9.93 -15.24
C PHE A 221 47.74 -9.23 -16.22
#